data_AF-A0A920P2A7-F1
#
_entry.id   AF-A0A920P2A7-F1
#
_cell.length_a   1.000
_cell.length_b   1.000
_cell.length_c   1.000
_cell.angle_alpha   90.00
_cell.angle_beta   90.00
_cell.angle_gamma   90.00
#
_symmetry.space_group_name_H-M   'P 1'
#
loop_
_entity.id
_entity.type
_entity.pdbx_description
1 polymer ?
#
loop_
_entity_poly.entity_id
_entity_poly.type
_entity_poly.pdbx_seq_one_letter_code
_entity_poly.pdbx_strand_id
1 'polypeptide(L)'
;MQLRAPNELVTTRTFGNEHGFGQPFIEYYLVPMGAAIWSTPVTQVLDIPARFFIQFFENHGMLTVDDRPEWRVIKGGSCQYVKGKFTKPFGDRIRLNHTVRQVERFPDHVTVDGERFKEVVFAVIAIKHSRFSRIPHLPNARFWVQILYQANEVVLHTDTSLLPPTATSLGCMELP
;
A
#
# COMPACT_ATOMS: atom_id res chain seq x y z
N MET A 1 10.80 26.40 2.30
CA MET A 1 11.71 25.72 1.35
C MET A 1 10.84 25.04 0.31
N GLN A 2 10.64 25.63 -0.88
CA GLN A 2 9.89 24.98 -1.96
C GLN A 2 10.83 24.00 -2.67
N LEU A 3 10.74 22.72 -2.31
CA LEU A 3 11.46 21.65 -2.99
C LEU A 3 10.86 21.50 -4.40
N ARG A 4 11.65 21.73 -5.46
CA ARG A 4 11.24 21.34 -6.82
C ARG A 4 11.10 19.83 -6.85
N ALA A 5 9.97 19.35 -7.35
CA ALA A 5 9.69 17.92 -7.35
C ALA A 5 10.76 17.15 -8.15
N PRO A 6 11.43 16.12 -7.57
CA PRO A 6 12.52 15.38 -8.22
C PRO A 6 12.08 14.72 -9.52
N ASN A 7 12.98 14.51 -10.48
CA ASN A 7 12.67 13.65 -11.63
C ASN A 7 12.31 12.22 -11.15
N GLU A 8 11.41 11.50 -11.82
CA GLU A 8 10.87 10.20 -11.35
C GLU A 8 11.94 9.12 -11.12
N LEU A 9 13.14 9.31 -11.68
CA LEU A 9 14.26 8.38 -11.60
C LEU A 9 15.24 8.69 -10.45
N VAL A 10 15.09 9.80 -9.73
CA VAL A 10 15.99 10.14 -8.61
C VAL A 10 15.54 9.39 -7.36
N THR A 11 16.43 8.59 -6.79
CA THR A 11 16.18 7.86 -5.55
C THR A 11 16.21 8.80 -4.34
N THR A 12 15.54 8.42 -3.26
CA THR A 12 15.56 9.17 -1.99
C THR A 12 16.99 9.34 -1.46
N ARG A 13 17.88 8.37 -1.70
CA ARG A 13 19.32 8.45 -1.41
C ARG A 13 19.99 9.60 -2.15
N THR A 14 19.89 9.60 -3.49
CA THR A 14 20.54 10.60 -4.33
C THR A 14 20.02 11.99 -3.99
N PHE A 15 18.71 12.13 -3.83
CA PHE A 15 18.09 13.39 -3.44
C PHE A 15 18.61 13.91 -2.10
N GLY A 16 18.70 13.04 -1.08
CA GLY A 16 19.22 13.41 0.23
C GLY A 16 20.68 13.87 0.18
N ASN A 17 21.52 13.19 -0.60
CA ASN A 17 22.92 13.57 -0.77
C ASN A 17 23.07 14.92 -1.49
N GLU A 18 22.32 15.14 -2.56
CA GLU A 18 22.35 16.40 -3.34
C GLU A 18 21.89 17.61 -2.52
N HIS A 19 20.97 17.41 -1.57
CA HIS A 19 20.41 18.47 -0.72
C HIS A 19 21.07 18.56 0.66
N GLY A 20 22.14 17.78 0.91
CA GLY A 20 22.92 17.85 2.14
C GLY A 20 22.17 17.36 3.38
N PHE A 21 21.27 16.39 3.25
CA PHE A 21 20.61 15.79 4.40
C PHE A 21 21.61 15.06 5.29
N GLY A 22 21.60 15.41 6.58
CA GLY A 22 22.51 14.80 7.55
C GLY A 22 22.21 13.31 7.75
N GLN A 23 23.26 12.52 7.95
CA GLN A 23 23.15 11.08 8.19
C GLN A 23 22.17 10.72 9.32
N PRO A 24 22.12 11.44 10.46
CA PRO A 24 21.14 11.14 11.52
C PRO A 24 19.69 11.28 11.06
N PHE A 25 19.37 12.23 10.19
CA PHE A 25 18.02 12.40 9.65
C PHE A 25 17.64 11.22 8.73
N ILE A 26 18.58 10.78 7.91
CA ILE A 26 18.37 9.65 7.02
C ILE A 26 18.15 8.36 7.83
N GLU A 27 19.03 8.08 8.79
CA GLU A 27 19.05 6.83 9.56
C GLU A 27 17.96 6.73 10.63
N TYR A 28 17.63 7.84 11.29
CA TYR A 28 16.70 7.83 12.42
C TYR A 28 15.29 8.32 12.08
N TYR A 29 15.10 8.94 10.91
CA TYR A 29 13.79 9.41 10.47
C TYR A 29 13.34 8.79 9.16
N LEU A 30 14.04 9.05 8.05
CA LEU A 30 13.58 8.62 6.73
C LEU A 30 13.50 7.09 6.61
N VAL A 31 14.58 6.39 6.99
CA VAL A 31 14.65 4.93 6.87
C VAL A 31 13.62 4.22 7.75
N PRO A 32 13.52 4.49 9.07
CA PRO A 32 12.54 3.83 9.93
C PRO A 32 11.10 4.13 9.54
N MET A 33 10.77 5.39 9.20
CA MET A 33 9.42 5.76 8.78
C MET A 33 9.03 5.09 7.46
N GLY A 34 9.92 5.12 6.46
CA GLY A 34 9.64 4.47 5.18
C GLY A 34 9.52 2.94 5.33
N ALA A 35 10.37 2.32 6.14
CA ALA A 35 10.27 0.89 6.44
C ALA A 35 8.93 0.53 7.09
N ALA A 36 8.47 1.32 8.06
CA ALA A 36 7.19 1.10 8.74
C ALA A 36 5.98 1.28 7.80
N ILE A 37 5.96 2.33 6.98
CA ILE A 37 4.83 2.67 6.10
C ILE A 37 4.67 1.65 4.98
N TRP A 38 5.78 1.31 4.30
CA TRP A 38 5.73 0.43 3.13
C TRP A 38 6.08 -1.03 3.45
N SER A 39 6.33 -1.35 4.73
CA SER A 39 6.80 -2.67 5.16
C SER A 39 8.02 -3.13 4.37
N THR A 40 8.92 -2.21 4.01
CA THR A 40 10.08 -2.45 3.16
C THR A 40 11.34 -2.65 4.02
N PRO A 41 12.28 -3.55 3.66
CA PRO A 41 13.56 -3.66 4.33
C PRO A 41 14.26 -2.30 4.40
N VAL A 42 14.84 -1.99 5.57
CA VAL A 42 15.55 -0.71 5.80
C VAL A 42 16.62 -0.41 4.74
N THR A 43 17.23 -1.45 4.17
CA THR A 43 18.26 -1.34 3.12
C THR A 43 17.72 -0.83 1.78
N GLN A 44 16.42 -0.96 1.51
CA GLN A 44 15.78 -0.62 0.23
C GLN A 44 14.96 0.67 0.30
N VAL A 45 14.70 1.22 1.50
CA VAL A 45 13.86 2.42 1.66
C VAL A 45 14.40 3.60 0.85
N LEU A 46 15.72 3.77 0.81
CA LEU A 46 16.35 4.89 0.12
C LEU A 46 16.40 4.74 -1.41
N ASP A 47 16.02 3.58 -1.94
CA ASP A 47 15.94 3.33 -3.38
C ASP A 47 14.56 3.72 -3.94
N ILE A 48 13.58 4.00 -3.07
CA ILE A 48 12.27 4.52 -3.43
C ILE A 48 12.45 5.87 -4.16
N PRO A 49 11.72 6.14 -5.27
CA PRO A 49 11.74 7.42 -5.95
C PRO A 49 11.46 8.59 -5.01
N ALA A 50 12.36 9.57 -4.96
CA ALA A 50 12.31 10.70 -4.02
C ALA A 50 11.00 11.50 -4.16
N ARG A 51 10.50 11.70 -5.39
CA ARG A 51 9.22 12.36 -5.63
C ARG A 51 8.07 11.65 -4.93
N PHE A 52 7.98 10.33 -5.08
CA PHE A 52 6.93 9.53 -4.46
C PHE A 52 7.04 9.61 -2.94
N PHE A 53 8.25 9.43 -2.41
CA PHE A 53 8.52 9.47 -0.97
C PHE A 53 8.12 10.81 -0.35
N ILE A 54 8.58 11.93 -0.93
CA ILE A 54 8.34 13.29 -0.42
C ILE A 54 6.85 13.65 -0.55
N GLN A 55 6.22 13.36 -1.69
CA GLN A 55 4.80 13.65 -1.88
C GLN A 55 3.93 12.86 -0.90
N PHE A 56 4.29 11.60 -0.63
CA PHE A 56 3.61 10.82 0.40
C PHE A 56 3.73 11.49 1.76
N PHE A 57 4.94 11.88 2.17
CA PHE A 57 5.16 12.51 3.46
C PHE A 57 4.41 13.85 3.57
N GLU A 58 4.38 14.64 2.50
CA GLU A 58 3.62 15.90 2.44
C GLU A 58 2.11 15.66 2.61
N ASN A 59 1.54 14.73 1.83
CA ASN A 59 0.11 14.42 1.86
C ASN A 59 -0.36 13.88 3.21
N HIS A 60 0.55 13.30 4.00
CA HIS A 60 0.24 12.70 5.31
C HIS A 60 0.74 13.54 6.50
N GLY A 61 1.19 14.79 6.26
CA GLY A 61 1.65 15.68 7.32
C GLY A 61 2.89 15.17 8.06
N MET A 62 3.74 14.38 7.39
CA MET A 62 4.98 13.82 7.94
C MET A 62 6.21 14.68 7.62
N LEU A 63 6.03 15.86 7.03
CA LEU A 63 7.11 16.84 6.82
C LEU A 63 7.09 17.97 7.86
N THR A 64 6.08 18.02 8.73
CA THR A 64 5.97 19.02 9.80
C THR A 64 6.52 18.46 11.11
N VAL A 65 7.29 19.28 11.83
CA VAL A 65 7.82 18.94 13.15
C VAL A 65 6.75 19.20 14.23
N ASP A 66 6.04 20.32 14.09
CA ASP A 66 4.94 20.77 14.94
C ASP A 66 3.56 20.47 14.30
N ASP A 67 2.48 20.49 15.09
CA ASP A 67 1.09 20.32 14.64
C ASP A 67 0.83 19.07 13.77
N ARG A 68 1.32 17.92 14.24
CA ARG A 68 1.09 16.64 13.55
C ARG A 68 -0.41 16.31 13.47
N PRO A 69 -0.88 15.75 12.33
CA PRO A 69 -2.27 15.38 12.19
C PRO A 69 -2.65 14.29 13.21
N GLU A 70 -3.83 14.43 13.80
CA GLU A 70 -4.41 13.39 14.66
C GLU A 70 -4.92 12.23 13.79
N TRP A 71 -4.30 11.06 13.95
CA TRP A 71 -4.69 9.86 13.21
C TRP A 71 -5.90 9.20 13.87
N ARG A 72 -7.05 9.23 13.19
CA ARG A 72 -8.28 8.62 13.67
C ARG A 72 -8.39 7.17 13.23
N VAL A 73 -8.82 6.31 14.16
CA VAL A 73 -9.12 4.91 13.89
C VAL A 73 -10.62 4.63 13.96
N ILE A 74 -11.06 3.60 13.24
CA ILE A 74 -12.43 3.12 13.34
C ILE A 74 -12.53 2.17 14.53
N LYS A 75 -13.39 2.51 15.50
CA LYS A 75 -13.68 1.65 16.66
C LYS A 75 -14.13 0.27 16.18
N GLY A 76 -13.49 -0.79 16.69
CA GLY A 76 -13.76 -2.17 16.26
C GLY A 76 -13.05 -2.58 14.95
N GLY A 77 -12.11 -1.75 14.46
CA GLY A 77 -11.22 -2.06 13.35
C GLY A 77 -11.74 -1.62 11.98
N SER A 78 -10.84 -1.61 10.99
CA SER A 78 -11.14 -1.24 9.60
C SER A 78 -12.22 -2.13 8.95
N CYS A 79 -12.38 -3.37 9.41
CA CYS A 79 -13.41 -4.26 8.87
C CYS A 79 -14.85 -3.72 9.01
N GLN A 80 -15.08 -2.79 9.94
CA GLN A 80 -16.41 -2.23 10.21
C GLN A 80 -16.96 -1.40 9.05
N TYR A 81 -16.14 -0.57 8.39
CA TYR A 81 -16.63 0.24 7.28
C TYR A 81 -16.95 -0.61 6.05
N VAL A 82 -16.14 -1.65 5.82
CA VAL A 82 -16.35 -2.62 4.74
C VAL A 82 -17.71 -3.28 4.92
N LYS A 83 -17.93 -3.94 6.05
CA LYS A 83 -19.16 -4.68 6.35
C LYS A 83 -20.40 -3.78 6.41
N GLY A 84 -20.29 -2.63 7.08
CA GLY A 84 -21.42 -1.78 7.41
C GLY A 84 -21.88 -0.87 6.27
N LYS A 85 -20.97 -0.03 5.76
CA LYS A 85 -21.33 1.03 4.80
C LYS A 85 -21.12 0.61 3.35
N PHE A 86 -20.04 -0.11 3.05
CA PHE A 86 -19.68 -0.40 1.68
C PHE A 86 -20.40 -1.63 1.12
N THR A 87 -20.36 -2.77 1.81
CA THR A 87 -20.87 -4.02 1.24
C THR A 87 -22.36 -4.25 1.47
N LYS A 88 -22.93 -3.67 2.53
CA LYS A 88 -24.32 -3.91 2.94
C LYS A 88 -25.35 -3.71 1.81
N PRO A 89 -25.27 -2.66 0.95
CA PRO A 89 -26.24 -2.46 -0.13
C PRO A 89 -26.25 -3.54 -1.23
N PHE A 90 -25.23 -4.40 -1.27
CA PHE A 90 -25.09 -5.45 -2.29
C PHE A 90 -24.56 -6.76 -1.73
N GLY A 91 -24.72 -7.00 -0.41
CA GLY A 91 -24.15 -8.14 0.29
C GLY A 91 -24.51 -9.48 -0.35
N ASP A 92 -25.76 -9.64 -0.78
CA ASP A 92 -26.27 -10.87 -1.41
C ASP A 92 -25.65 -11.16 -2.78
N ARG A 93 -25.00 -10.17 -3.39
CA ARG A 93 -24.26 -10.31 -4.66
C ARG A 93 -22.78 -10.59 -4.47
N ILE A 94 -22.27 -10.57 -3.23
CA ILE A 94 -20.86 -10.83 -2.93
C ILE A 94 -20.65 -12.33 -2.78
N ARG A 95 -19.83 -12.89 -3.67
CA ARG A 95 -19.45 -14.31 -3.64
C ARG A 95 -18.07 -14.46 -3.01
N LEU A 96 -18.02 -14.84 -1.73
CA LEU A 96 -16.77 -15.19 -1.04
C LEU A 96 -16.33 -16.62 -1.39
N ASN A 97 -15.03 -16.91 -1.24
CA ASN A 97 -14.44 -18.20 -1.61
C ASN A 97 -14.69 -18.61 -3.08
N HIS A 98 -15.07 -17.66 -3.93
CA HIS A 98 -15.32 -17.87 -5.34
C HIS A 98 -14.12 -17.38 -6.15
N THR A 99 -13.25 -18.31 -6.54
CA THR A 99 -12.15 -17.98 -7.46
C THR A 99 -12.68 -17.93 -8.87
N VAL A 100 -12.69 -16.73 -9.48
CA VAL A 100 -12.98 -16.57 -10.90
C VAL A 100 -11.93 -17.33 -11.73
N ARG A 101 -12.37 -18.24 -12.60
CA ARG A 101 -11.48 -19.12 -13.38
C ARG A 101 -11.38 -18.70 -14.84
N GLN A 102 -12.47 -18.19 -15.39
CA GLN A 102 -12.57 -17.85 -16.80
C GLN A 102 -13.35 -16.55 -16.99
N VAL A 103 -12.82 -15.67 -17.85
CA VAL A 103 -13.51 -14.47 -18.30
C VAL A 103 -13.36 -14.40 -19.81
N GLU A 104 -14.47 -14.33 -20.54
CA GLU A 104 -14.47 -14.26 -22.01
C GLU A 104 -15.23 -13.02 -22.47
N ARG A 105 -14.69 -12.34 -23.47
CA ARG A 105 -15.30 -11.14 -24.03
C ARG A 105 -15.89 -11.44 -25.40
N PHE A 106 -17.14 -11.03 -25.58
CA PHE A 106 -17.89 -11.10 -26.82
C PHE A 106 -18.20 -9.67 -27.32
N PRO A 107 -18.72 -9.50 -28.55
CA PRO A 107 -19.01 -8.17 -29.09
C PRO A 107 -19.99 -7.33 -28.24
N ASP A 108 -20.94 -7.97 -27.58
CA ASP A 108 -22.06 -7.33 -26.87
C ASP A 108 -22.12 -7.65 -25.36
N HIS A 109 -21.23 -8.51 -24.85
CA HIS A 109 -21.20 -8.92 -23.46
C HIS A 109 -19.85 -9.50 -23.01
N VAL A 110 -19.76 -9.80 -21.72
CA VAL A 110 -18.66 -10.55 -21.10
C VAL A 110 -19.26 -11.73 -20.35
N THR A 111 -18.64 -12.90 -20.42
CA THR A 111 -18.97 -14.02 -19.53
C THR A 111 -17.92 -14.14 -18.42
N VAL A 112 -18.35 -14.43 -17.19
CA VAL A 112 -17.48 -14.75 -16.05
C VAL A 112 -17.93 -16.09 -15.51
N ASP A 113 -17.07 -17.11 -15.61
CA ASP A 113 -17.41 -18.51 -15.30
C ASP A 113 -18.76 -18.97 -15.92
N GLY A 114 -19.05 -18.50 -17.14
CA GLY A 114 -20.28 -18.80 -17.89
C GLY A 114 -21.48 -17.87 -17.60
N GLU A 115 -21.41 -17.01 -16.59
CA GLU A 115 -22.47 -16.03 -16.30
C GLU A 115 -22.28 -14.75 -17.13
N ARG A 116 -23.35 -14.25 -17.74
CA ARG A 116 -23.32 -13.11 -18.67
C ARG A 116 -23.46 -11.77 -17.95
N PHE A 117 -22.53 -10.85 -18.24
CA PHE A 117 -22.50 -9.48 -17.77
C PHE A 117 -22.37 -8.52 -18.95
N LYS A 118 -22.89 -7.30 -18.80
CA LYS A 118 -22.68 -6.22 -19.78
C LYS A 118 -21.22 -5.77 -19.77
N GLU A 119 -20.66 -5.61 -18.58
CA GLU A 119 -19.31 -5.11 -18.33
C GLU A 119 -18.71 -5.81 -17.11
N VAL A 120 -17.38 -5.83 -17.04
CA VAL A 120 -16.62 -6.40 -15.93
C VAL A 120 -15.51 -5.43 -15.52
N VAL A 121 -15.38 -5.21 -14.21
CA VAL A 121 -14.31 -4.40 -13.62
C VAL A 121 -13.37 -5.29 -12.83
N PHE A 122 -12.08 -5.24 -13.14
CA PHE A 122 -11.05 -5.96 -12.40
C PHE A 122 -10.50 -5.07 -11.27
N ALA A 123 -10.87 -5.40 -10.03
CA ALA A 123 -10.28 -4.80 -8.82
C ALA A 123 -9.37 -5.84 -8.15
N VAL A 124 -8.24 -6.13 -8.82
CA VAL A 124 -7.33 -7.22 -8.45
C VAL A 124 -5.95 -6.64 -8.17
N ILE A 125 -5.29 -7.13 -7.12
CA ILE A 125 -3.85 -6.95 -6.96
C ILE A 125 -3.20 -7.77 -8.08
N ALA A 126 -2.26 -7.19 -8.82
CA ALA A 126 -1.63 -7.79 -10.01
C ALA A 126 -0.75 -9.02 -9.72
N ILE A 127 -1.31 -10.04 -9.10
CA ILE A 127 -0.60 -11.25 -8.67
C ILE A 127 0.06 -11.91 -9.88
N LYS A 128 1.31 -12.36 -9.69
CA LYS A 128 2.12 -13.21 -10.59
C LYS A 128 1.29 -13.79 -11.74
N HIS A 129 1.61 -13.34 -12.95
CA HIS A 129 1.07 -13.63 -14.28
C HIS A 129 0.45 -15.02 -14.54
N SER A 130 0.84 -16.08 -13.82
CA SER A 130 0.44 -17.46 -14.10
C SER A 130 -1.07 -17.75 -13.96
N ARG A 131 -1.82 -16.93 -13.21
CA ARG A 131 -3.29 -17.08 -13.11
C ARG A 131 -4.07 -16.16 -14.07
N PHE A 132 -3.50 -15.01 -14.45
CA PHE A 132 -4.12 -14.05 -15.35
C PHE A 132 -3.88 -14.31 -16.83
N SER A 133 -2.84 -15.08 -17.18
CA SER A 133 -2.58 -15.52 -18.56
C SER A 133 -3.72 -16.33 -19.19
N ARG A 134 -4.70 -16.76 -18.39
CA ARG A 134 -5.91 -17.47 -18.82
C ARG A 134 -7.14 -16.57 -19.00
N ILE A 135 -7.02 -15.27 -18.75
CA ILE A 135 -8.06 -14.29 -19.07
C ILE A 135 -7.69 -13.64 -20.41
N PRO A 136 -8.21 -14.16 -21.54
CA PRO A 136 -8.00 -13.51 -22.82
C PRO A 136 -8.56 -12.09 -22.77
N HIS A 137 -7.85 -11.14 -23.39
CA HIS A 137 -8.25 -9.73 -23.58
C HIS A 137 -8.05 -8.76 -22.41
N LEU A 138 -7.23 -9.07 -21.40
CA LEU A 138 -6.71 -8.00 -20.53
C LEU A 138 -5.81 -7.05 -21.36
N PRO A 139 -6.12 -5.74 -21.43
CA PRO A 139 -5.26 -4.79 -22.12
C PRO A 139 -3.86 -4.87 -21.54
N ASN A 140 -2.87 -5.09 -22.40
CA ASN A 140 -1.44 -5.06 -22.07
C ASN A 140 -1.04 -5.94 -20.86
N ALA A 141 -1.20 -7.25 -20.98
CA ALA A 141 -0.61 -8.25 -20.05
C ALA A 141 0.86 -7.94 -19.68
N ARG A 142 1.61 -7.29 -20.59
CA ARG A 142 2.99 -6.83 -20.38
C ARG A 142 3.18 -5.86 -19.22
N PHE A 143 2.23 -4.96 -18.95
CA PHE A 143 2.34 -3.98 -17.85
C PHE A 143 2.25 -4.67 -16.48
N TRP A 144 1.34 -5.64 -16.36
CA TRP A 144 1.08 -6.36 -15.12
C TRP A 144 2.24 -7.27 -14.69
N VAL A 145 3.10 -7.70 -15.62
CA VAL A 145 4.27 -8.55 -15.34
C VAL A 145 5.39 -7.78 -14.64
N GLN A 146 5.41 -6.44 -14.74
CA GLN A 146 6.50 -5.61 -14.21
C GLN A 146 6.27 -5.18 -12.76
N ILE A 147 5.09 -5.45 -12.19
CA ILE A 147 4.79 -5.11 -10.80
C ILE A 147 5.48 -6.13 -9.90
N LEU A 148 6.48 -5.65 -9.14
CA LEU A 148 7.21 -6.45 -8.18
C LEU A 148 6.43 -6.54 -6.87
N TYR A 149 6.57 -7.68 -6.21
CA TYR A 149 5.95 -7.98 -4.93
C TYR A 149 7.02 -8.28 -3.91
N GLN A 150 6.78 -7.83 -2.69
CA GLN A 150 7.56 -8.23 -1.54
C GLN A 150 6.71 -9.09 -0.63
N ALA A 151 7.26 -10.21 -0.17
CA ALA A 151 6.65 -11.01 0.88
C ALA A 151 6.85 -10.29 2.21
N ASN A 152 5.75 -10.06 2.93
CA ASN A 152 5.75 -9.48 4.27
C ASN A 152 5.10 -10.46 5.22
N GLU A 153 5.71 -10.66 6.39
CA GLU A 153 5.15 -11.46 7.48
C GLU A 153 4.53 -10.52 8.51
N VAL A 154 3.34 -10.88 8.99
CA VAL A 154 2.64 -10.14 10.04
C VAL A 154 2.37 -11.10 11.18
N VAL A 155 2.90 -10.76 12.35
CA VAL A 155 2.74 -11.55 13.58
C VAL A 155 1.84 -10.78 14.54
N LEU A 156 0.70 -11.35 14.89
CA LEU A 156 -0.13 -10.86 15.99
C LEU A 156 0.36 -11.53 17.29
N HIS A 157 0.88 -10.75 18.22
CA HIS A 157 1.35 -11.24 19.52
C HIS A 157 0.86 -10.32 20.65
N THR A 158 0.96 -10.82 21.88
CA THR A 158 0.72 -10.05 23.12
C THR A 158 1.97 -9.98 23.98
N ASP A 159 3.13 -10.41 23.46
CA ASP A 159 4.41 -10.37 24.17
C ASP A 159 4.87 -8.93 24.35
N THR A 160 4.77 -8.42 25.58
CA THR A 160 5.17 -7.07 25.95
C THR A 160 6.68 -6.91 26.09
N SER A 161 7.47 -8.00 26.08
CA SER A 161 8.93 -7.92 26.13
C SER A 161 9.54 -7.34 24.85
N LEU A 162 8.77 -7.30 23.76
CA LEU A 162 9.13 -6.67 22.48
C LEU A 162 8.87 -5.16 22.46
N LEU A 163 8.20 -4.61 23.48
CA LEU A 163 8.01 -3.18 23.60
C LEU A 163 9.29 -2.50 24.09
N PRO A 164 9.57 -1.26 23.64
CA PRO A 164 10.73 -0.54 24.11
C PRO A 164 10.59 -0.18 25.61
N PRO A 165 11.72 -0.06 26.34
CA PRO A 165 11.73 0.02 27.80
C PRO A 165 11.22 1.36 28.37
N THR A 166 11.05 2.39 27.53
CA THR A 166 10.60 3.72 27.94
C THR A 166 9.25 4.07 27.31
N ALA A 167 8.32 4.54 28.14
CA ALA A 167 6.96 4.87 27.70
C ALA A 167 6.92 5.93 26.57
N THR A 168 7.89 6.87 26.55
CA THR A 168 8.01 7.90 25.50
C THR A 168 8.39 7.37 24.12
N SER A 169 8.80 6.10 24.01
CA SER A 169 9.11 5.44 22.74
C SER A 169 7.97 4.55 22.22
N LEU A 170 6.86 4.45 22.98
CA LEU A 170 5.61 3.85 22.54
C LEU A 170 4.87 4.85 21.62
N GLY A 171 5.35 5.06 20.40
CA GLY A 171 4.54 5.78 19.41
C GLY A 171 3.18 5.09 19.24
N CYS A 172 2.07 5.82 19.16
CA CYS A 172 0.67 5.41 18.88
C CYS A 172 0.14 4.08 19.48
N MET A 173 0.85 3.45 20.41
CA MET A 173 0.53 2.15 21.01
C MET A 173 -0.05 2.28 22.42
N GLU A 174 -0.56 3.47 22.77
CA GLU A 174 -1.44 3.58 23.92
C GLU A 174 -2.83 3.09 23.50
N LEU A 175 -3.11 1.83 23.83
CA LEU A 175 -4.49 1.37 23.95
C LEU A 175 -5.07 1.95 25.25
N PRO A 176 -6.31 2.45 25.25
CA PRO A 176 -6.99 2.93 26.45
C PRO A 176 -7.20 1.84 27.50
#